data_AF-A0A177FE28-F1
#
_entry.id   AF-A0A177FE28-F1
#
_cell.length_a   1.000
_cell.length_b   1.000
_cell.length_c   1.000
_cell.angle_alpha   90.00
_cell.angle_beta   90.00
_cell.angle_gamma   90.00
#
_symmetry.space_group_name_H-M   'P 1'
#
loop_
_entity.id
_entity.type
_entity.pdbx_description
1 polymer ?
#
loop_
_entity_poly.entity_id
_entity_poly.type
_entity_poly.pdbx_seq_one_letter_code
_entity_poly.pdbx_strand_id
1 'polypeptide(L)'
;MAVEGLPRDFRGWRLHQWTSSDDRVRGGKSQSFLESRGTAAYFHGTLDITALGGAGFASQRTVGEDQHWNLESFAGIEVSIDLSRSDDNVYTLILKDELLPPNASDGREQATVSWEYDFSKSKCRPFPQIDSSTTTTTSSYQSVFVPWDHFKPTYRGKLVNTPKSLDLSNIKRVSIMIRSFFGSQHGDFHVRVLSLVAVAVSSTKPARMPSTVAGNASGHQKDAQVATTAAVSGNGRRDGE
;
A
#
# COMPACT_ATOMS: atom_id res chain seq x y z
N MET A 1 6.67 13.09 1.96
CA MET A 1 7.22 11.87 1.33
C MET A 1 8.63 12.19 0.86
N ALA A 2 9.61 11.32 1.16
CA ALA A 2 10.96 11.44 0.62
C ALA A 2 11.02 10.70 -0.72
N VAL A 3 11.67 11.33 -1.70
CA VAL A 3 11.89 10.81 -3.06
C VAL A 3 13.33 10.30 -3.13
N GLU A 4 13.53 9.10 -3.67
CA GLU A 4 14.86 8.52 -3.87
C GLU A 4 15.64 9.31 -4.94
N GLY A 5 16.90 9.66 -4.67
CA GLY A 5 17.81 10.32 -5.64
C GLY A 5 18.44 11.66 -5.22
N LEU A 6 18.11 12.21 -4.04
CA LEU A 6 18.85 13.33 -3.44
C LEU A 6 19.76 12.85 -2.30
N PRO A 7 20.84 13.58 -1.96
CA PRO A 7 21.67 13.27 -0.80
C PRO A 7 20.77 13.05 0.41
N ARG A 8 21.10 12.06 1.25
CA ARG A 8 20.36 11.66 2.45
C ARG A 8 20.36 12.74 3.54
N ASP A 9 19.91 13.96 3.22
CA ASP A 9 19.36 14.87 4.21
C ASP A 9 18.00 14.29 4.62
N PHE A 10 18.04 13.38 5.57
CA PHE A 10 16.88 12.92 6.33
C PHE A 10 16.31 14.13 7.10
N ARG A 11 15.60 15.02 6.38
CA ARG A 11 14.64 15.91 7.01
C ARG A 11 13.53 15.00 7.52
N GLY A 12 13.62 14.64 8.80
CA GLY A 12 12.69 13.76 9.49
C GLY A 12 11.24 14.20 9.36
N TRP A 13 10.34 13.48 10.02
CA TRP A 13 8.91 13.73 9.93
C TRP A 13 8.54 15.18 10.25
N ARG A 14 7.95 15.87 9.27
CA ARG A 14 7.46 17.25 9.43
C ARG A 14 6.11 17.22 10.13
N LEU A 15 6.11 17.11 11.46
CA LEU A 15 4.88 16.94 12.25
C LEU A 15 3.84 18.04 12.03
N HIS A 16 4.26 19.29 11.76
CA HIS A 16 3.35 20.38 11.43
C HIS A 16 2.54 20.17 10.14
N GLN A 17 2.95 19.20 9.31
CA GLN A 17 2.21 18.78 8.13
C GLN A 17 1.20 17.67 8.42
N TRP A 18 1.02 17.27 9.67
CA TRP A 18 0.08 16.22 10.09
C TRP A 18 -0.91 16.76 11.11
N THR A 19 -2.12 16.22 11.08
CA THR A 19 -3.17 16.56 12.04
C THR A 19 -4.07 15.36 12.30
N SER A 20 -4.68 15.33 13.49
CA SER A 20 -5.59 14.26 13.88
C SER A 20 -6.91 14.32 13.12
N SER A 21 -7.47 13.13 12.87
CA SER A 21 -8.82 12.91 12.39
C SER A 21 -9.38 11.68 13.09
N ASP A 22 -9.73 11.84 14.36
CA ASP A 22 -10.27 10.76 15.18
C ASP A 22 -11.80 10.72 15.13
N ASP A 23 -12.39 9.63 15.61
CA ASP A 23 -13.85 9.43 15.65
C ASP A 23 -14.64 10.41 16.55
N ARG A 24 -13.96 11.29 17.28
CA ARG A 24 -14.54 12.34 18.14
C ARG A 24 -15.53 13.25 17.40
N VAL A 25 -15.34 13.45 16.09
CA VAL A 25 -16.29 14.21 15.23
C VAL A 25 -17.68 13.57 15.11
N ARG A 26 -17.81 12.31 15.52
CA ARG A 26 -19.06 11.53 15.56
C ARG A 26 -19.45 11.12 16.99
N GLY A 27 -18.84 11.72 18.01
CA GLY A 27 -19.08 11.37 19.41
C GLY A 27 -18.27 10.19 19.94
N GLY A 28 -17.29 9.70 19.16
CA GLY A 28 -16.33 8.72 19.64
C GLY A 28 -15.34 9.30 20.66
N LYS A 29 -14.56 8.42 21.28
CA LYS A 29 -13.57 8.79 22.32
C LYS A 29 -12.14 8.36 21.96
N SER A 30 -11.91 7.90 20.74
CA SER A 30 -10.56 7.57 20.31
C SER A 30 -9.73 8.84 20.14
N GLN A 31 -8.45 8.73 20.43
CA GLN A 31 -7.51 9.84 20.30
C GLN A 31 -6.17 9.35 19.79
N SER A 32 -5.59 10.11 18.86
CA SER A 32 -4.26 9.85 18.35
C SER A 32 -3.32 11.04 18.47
N PHE A 33 -2.03 10.73 18.46
CA PHE A 33 -0.92 11.66 18.45
C PHE A 33 0.15 11.19 17.46
N LEU A 34 0.88 12.15 16.88
CA LEU A 34 2.06 11.88 16.06
C LEU A 34 3.23 12.69 16.60
N GLU A 35 4.27 11.99 17.06
CA GLU A 35 5.49 12.60 17.60
C GLU A 35 6.70 12.21 16.75
N SER A 36 7.70 13.10 16.68
CA SER A 36 9.01 12.76 16.12
C SER A 36 9.90 12.22 17.22
N ARG A 37 10.46 11.02 17.04
CA ARG A 37 11.45 10.43 17.95
C ARG A 37 12.70 10.06 17.17
N GLY A 38 13.63 11.01 17.10
CA GLY A 38 14.79 10.95 16.19
C GLY A 38 14.34 11.20 14.75
N THR A 39 14.67 10.29 13.84
CA THR A 39 14.27 10.35 12.42
C THR A 39 12.90 9.71 12.15
N ALA A 40 12.32 9.00 13.13
CA ALA A 40 11.07 8.25 13.00
C ALA A 40 9.87 9.03 13.53
N ALA A 41 8.67 8.71 13.02
CA ALA A 41 7.42 9.09 13.65
C ALA A 41 6.93 8.01 14.63
N TYR A 42 6.32 8.46 15.70
CA TYR A 42 5.67 7.63 16.71
C TYR A 42 4.17 7.98 16.68
N PHE A 43 3.38 7.10 16.06
CA PHE A 43 1.93 7.21 16.00
C PHE A 43 1.35 6.41 17.17
N HIS A 44 0.65 7.06 18.09
CA HIS A 44 0.18 6.43 19.32
C HIS A 44 -1.11 7.08 19.85
N GLY A 45 -1.74 6.43 20.83
CA GLY A 45 -2.91 6.96 21.53
C GLY A 45 -3.78 5.86 22.10
N THR A 46 -5.08 6.13 22.21
CA THR A 46 -6.07 5.18 22.75
C THR A 46 -7.21 5.01 21.75
N LEU A 47 -7.55 3.76 21.45
CA LEU A 47 -8.67 3.35 20.61
C LEU A 47 -9.84 2.95 21.50
N ASP A 48 -10.85 3.81 21.59
CA ASP A 48 -12.10 3.48 22.27
C ASP A 48 -13.07 2.84 21.29
N ILE A 49 -13.68 1.74 21.71
CA ILE A 49 -14.70 1.05 20.93
C ILE A 49 -16.07 1.10 21.60
N THR A 50 -16.16 1.67 22.80
CA THR A 50 -17.38 1.62 23.61
C THR A 50 -18.34 2.74 23.24
N ALA A 51 -17.83 3.96 22.97
CA ALA A 51 -18.65 5.13 22.68
C ALA A 51 -19.50 4.99 21.42
N LEU A 52 -19.05 4.18 20.44
CA LEU A 52 -19.75 3.98 19.17
C LEU A 52 -20.16 2.51 18.96
N GLY A 53 -20.40 1.76 20.04
CA GLY A 53 -21.02 0.42 19.96
C GLY A 53 -20.18 -0.62 19.21
N GLY A 54 -18.88 -0.68 19.50
CA GLY A 54 -17.89 -1.57 18.88
C GLY A 54 -17.12 -0.92 17.74
N ALA A 55 -17.59 0.20 17.18
CA ALA A 55 -16.85 1.00 16.23
C ALA A 55 -15.88 1.95 16.95
N GLY A 56 -14.75 2.24 16.30
CA GLY A 56 -13.79 3.22 16.77
C GLY A 56 -12.65 3.40 15.77
N PHE A 57 -12.11 4.60 15.64
CA PHE A 57 -10.89 4.85 14.89
C PHE A 57 -10.15 6.11 15.38
N ALA A 58 -8.82 6.05 15.31
CA ALA A 58 -7.94 7.18 15.53
C ALA A 58 -6.98 7.29 14.34
N SER A 59 -6.73 8.50 13.85
CA SER A 59 -5.87 8.67 12.66
C SER A 59 -5.13 10.00 12.63
N GLN A 60 -3.99 9.99 11.96
CA GLN A 60 -3.20 11.16 11.62
C GLN A 60 -3.10 11.25 10.10
N ARG A 61 -3.37 12.43 9.55
CA ARG A 61 -3.36 12.67 8.10
C ARG A 61 -2.57 13.92 7.75
N THR A 62 -2.06 13.98 6.51
CA THR A 62 -1.41 15.19 6.01
C THR A 62 -2.39 16.36 5.91
N VAL A 63 -1.94 17.55 6.30
CA VAL A 63 -2.71 18.81 6.22
C VAL A 63 -2.68 19.40 4.81
N GLY A 64 -3.64 20.29 4.52
CA GLY A 64 -3.72 21.03 3.27
C GLY A 64 -4.72 20.41 2.29
N GLU A 65 -5.44 21.27 1.59
CA GLU A 65 -6.40 20.90 0.53
C GLU A 65 -5.75 21.07 -0.86
N ASP A 66 -4.72 21.91 -0.97
CA ASP A 66 -4.03 22.21 -2.23
C ASP A 66 -2.82 21.28 -2.50
N GLN A 67 -2.48 20.39 -1.56
CA GLN A 67 -1.41 19.43 -1.76
C GLN A 67 -1.75 18.49 -2.92
N HIS A 68 -0.78 18.30 -3.81
CA HIS A 68 -0.84 17.30 -4.86
C HIS A 68 0.53 16.63 -4.99
N TRP A 69 0.53 15.32 -5.14
CA TRP A 69 1.72 14.56 -5.49
C TRP A 69 1.43 13.74 -6.75
N ASN A 70 2.27 13.92 -7.77
CA ASN A 70 2.32 13.01 -8.90
C ASN A 70 3.25 11.84 -8.52
N LEU A 71 2.67 10.65 -8.43
CA LEU A 71 3.33 9.39 -8.11
C LEU A 71 3.31 8.38 -9.26
N GLU A 72 3.00 8.79 -10.50
CA GLU A 72 2.88 7.91 -11.67
C GLU A 72 4.18 7.17 -12.00
N SER A 73 5.34 7.77 -11.70
CA SER A 73 6.66 7.17 -11.95
C SER A 73 7.08 6.12 -10.92
N PHE A 74 6.25 5.86 -9.92
CA PHE A 74 6.56 4.95 -8.81
C PHE A 74 5.74 3.66 -8.94
N ALA A 75 6.26 2.56 -8.41
CA ALA A 75 5.60 1.25 -8.42
C ALA A 75 4.66 1.03 -7.22
N GLY A 76 4.83 1.81 -6.15
CA GLY A 76 4.08 1.64 -4.91
C GLY A 76 4.68 2.45 -3.77
N ILE A 77 4.21 2.16 -2.56
CA ILE A 77 4.69 2.77 -1.30
C ILE A 77 5.38 1.70 -0.46
N GLU A 78 6.54 2.03 0.10
CA GLU A 78 7.14 1.26 1.17
C GLU A 78 6.88 1.93 2.53
N VAL A 79 6.39 1.13 3.48
CA VAL A 79 6.24 1.49 4.89
C VAL A 79 7.28 0.70 5.69
N SER A 80 8.14 1.39 6.44
CA SER A 80 9.12 0.75 7.32
C SER A 80 8.80 1.05 8.78
N ILE A 81 8.78 0.02 9.63
CA ILE A 81 8.47 0.13 11.06
C ILE A 81 9.58 -0.47 11.93
N ASP A 82 9.79 0.10 13.12
CA ASP A 82 10.66 -0.46 14.16
C ASP A 82 9.86 -1.50 14.96
N LEU A 83 10.21 -2.78 14.79
CA LEU A 83 9.51 -3.92 15.40
C LEU A 83 9.66 -3.92 16.92
N SER A 84 10.78 -3.43 17.45
CA SER A 84 11.04 -3.40 18.88
C SER A 84 10.26 -2.30 19.62
N ARG A 85 9.75 -1.31 18.87
CA ARG A 85 9.06 -0.13 19.41
C ARG A 85 7.67 0.10 18.81
N SER A 86 7.04 -0.98 18.37
CA SER A 86 5.66 -0.98 17.90
C SER A 86 4.88 -2.04 18.67
N ASP A 87 3.55 -1.99 18.66
CA ASP A 87 2.68 -3.06 19.14
C ASP A 87 2.29 -4.04 18.02
N ASP A 88 1.42 -4.99 18.33
CA ASP A 88 0.97 -6.02 17.37
C ASP A 88 -0.37 -5.67 16.72
N ASN A 89 -0.85 -4.43 16.88
CA ASN A 89 -2.09 -3.96 16.27
C ASN A 89 -1.98 -3.91 14.75
N VAL A 90 -3.14 -3.91 14.09
CA VAL A 90 -3.24 -3.66 12.66
C VAL A 90 -3.48 -2.18 12.42
N TYR A 91 -2.67 -1.60 11.55
CA TYR A 91 -2.73 -0.21 11.11
C TYR A 91 -3.15 -0.16 9.64
N THR A 92 -3.70 0.96 9.22
CA THR A 92 -4.12 1.20 7.84
C THR A 92 -3.38 2.41 7.28
N LEU A 93 -2.69 2.22 6.16
CA LEU A 93 -2.22 3.30 5.31
C LEU A 93 -3.37 3.70 4.37
N ILE A 94 -3.69 4.99 4.32
CA ILE A 94 -4.79 5.51 3.49
C ILE A 94 -4.26 6.56 2.53
N LEU A 95 -4.62 6.44 1.25
CA LEU A 95 -4.45 7.47 0.24
C LEU A 95 -5.81 8.04 -0.17
N LYS A 96 -5.85 9.34 -0.45
CA LYS A 96 -6.94 9.98 -1.19
C LYS A 96 -6.36 10.73 -2.38
N ASP A 97 -7.00 10.57 -3.52
CA ASP A 97 -6.78 11.30 -4.77
C ASP A 97 -7.85 12.38 -5.03
N GLU A 98 -8.91 12.39 -4.22
CA GLU A 98 -9.99 13.37 -4.27
C GLU A 98 -10.30 13.92 -2.88
N LEU A 99 -10.42 15.25 -2.81
CA LEU A 99 -10.94 15.99 -1.67
C LEU A 99 -12.05 16.91 -2.16
N LEU A 100 -13.19 16.86 -1.48
CA LEU A 100 -14.29 17.79 -1.72
C LEU A 100 -14.14 19.02 -0.83
N PRO A 101 -14.66 20.19 -1.26
CA PRO A 101 -14.74 21.36 -0.38
C PRO A 101 -15.40 21.01 0.95
N PRO A 102 -15.04 21.66 2.06
CA PRO A 102 -15.74 21.48 3.33
C PRO A 102 -17.25 21.68 3.15
N ASN A 103 -18.04 20.91 3.90
CA ASN A 103 -19.49 20.98 3.86
C ASN A 103 -19.94 22.42 4.20
N ALA A 104 -20.75 23.01 3.33
CA ALA A 104 -21.17 24.40 3.45
C ALA A 104 -22.00 24.72 4.71
N SER A 105 -22.64 23.71 5.30
CA SER A 105 -23.53 23.86 6.46
C SER A 105 -22.81 23.78 7.81
N ASP A 106 -21.76 22.97 7.92
CA ASP A 106 -21.07 22.69 9.19
C ASP A 106 -19.54 22.81 9.13
N GLY A 107 -18.99 23.16 7.96
CA GLY A 107 -17.56 23.32 7.72
C GLY A 107 -16.75 22.02 7.79
N ARG A 108 -17.40 20.85 7.88
CA ARG A 108 -16.71 19.57 8.06
C ARG A 108 -16.15 19.03 6.75
N GLU A 109 -15.00 18.35 6.84
CA GLU A 109 -14.46 17.57 5.73
C GLU A 109 -15.49 16.53 5.27
N GLN A 110 -15.71 16.45 3.95
CA GLN A 110 -16.64 15.50 3.36
C GLN A 110 -15.95 14.16 3.07
N ALA A 111 -16.75 13.09 3.04
CA ALA A 111 -16.24 11.76 2.71
C ALA A 111 -16.02 11.64 1.20
N THR A 112 -14.87 11.08 0.82
CA THR A 112 -14.52 10.65 -0.54
C THR A 112 -14.08 9.19 -0.48
N VAL A 113 -13.71 8.61 -1.62
CA VAL A 113 -13.10 7.27 -1.65
C VAL A 113 -11.75 7.30 -0.95
N SER A 114 -11.53 6.34 -0.07
CA SER A 114 -10.25 6.06 0.59
C SER A 114 -9.62 4.84 -0.05
N TRP A 115 -8.33 4.89 -0.37
CA TRP A 115 -7.57 3.75 -0.85
C TRP A 115 -6.74 3.20 0.30
N GLU A 116 -7.09 2.02 0.78
CA GLU A 116 -6.66 1.51 2.08
C GLU A 116 -5.78 0.26 1.96
N TYR A 117 -4.70 0.21 2.74
CA TYR A 117 -3.89 -0.99 2.91
C TYR A 117 -3.60 -1.25 4.39
N ASP A 118 -3.97 -2.44 4.86
CA ASP A 118 -3.77 -2.86 6.25
C ASP A 118 -2.39 -3.52 6.43
N PHE A 119 -1.56 -2.95 7.30
CA PHE A 119 -0.23 -3.44 7.68
C PHE A 119 -0.11 -3.67 9.20
N SER A 120 0.81 -4.55 9.57
CA SER A 120 1.14 -4.90 10.96
C SER A 120 2.54 -5.49 10.97
N LYS A 121 3.15 -5.64 12.16
CA LYS A 121 4.44 -6.35 12.28
C LYS A 121 4.45 -7.70 11.60
N SER A 122 3.38 -8.48 11.79
CA SER A 122 3.27 -9.84 11.22
C SER A 122 3.19 -9.88 9.69
N LYS A 123 2.79 -8.78 9.04
CA LYS A 123 2.72 -8.66 7.58
C LYS A 123 3.98 -8.10 6.96
N CYS A 124 4.82 -7.42 7.74
CA CYS A 124 6.11 -6.96 7.26
C CYS A 124 7.00 -8.20 6.99
N ARG A 125 7.72 -8.23 5.87
CA ARG A 125 8.59 -9.38 5.53
C ARG A 125 9.99 -9.13 6.09
N PRO A 126 10.66 -10.12 6.70
CA PRO A 126 12.04 -9.95 7.09
C PRO A 126 12.84 -9.71 5.82
N PHE A 127 13.64 -8.66 5.77
CA PHE A 127 14.59 -8.52 4.68
C PHE A 127 15.57 -9.70 4.78
N PRO A 128 15.73 -10.56 3.76
CA PRO A 128 16.70 -11.65 3.85
C PRO A 128 18.10 -11.03 3.99
N GLN A 129 18.68 -11.14 5.19
CA GLN A 129 20.11 -10.91 5.38
C GLN A 129 20.84 -12.07 4.69
N ILE A 130 21.28 -11.85 3.46
CA ILE A 130 22.34 -12.68 2.88
C ILE A 130 23.64 -12.19 3.51
N ASP A 131 23.98 -12.79 4.64
CA ASP A 131 25.27 -12.66 5.31
C ASP A 131 25.69 -14.09 5.70
N SER A 132 26.63 -14.64 4.94
CA SER A 132 27.35 -15.87 5.27
C SER A 132 28.55 -15.55 6.18
N SER A 133 28.31 -15.02 7.38
CA SER A 133 29.34 -14.74 8.38
C SER A 133 28.71 -14.41 9.75
N THR A 134 28.40 -15.46 10.51
CA THR A 134 28.36 -15.47 11.99
C THR A 134 28.31 -14.11 12.72
N THR A 135 27.15 -13.45 12.74
CA THR A 135 26.64 -12.58 13.82
C THR A 135 25.21 -12.18 13.48
N THR A 136 24.24 -12.87 14.05
CA THR A 136 22.80 -12.65 13.83
C THR A 136 22.36 -11.29 14.38
N THR A 137 22.64 -10.22 13.63
CA THR A 137 22.15 -8.89 13.94
C THR A 137 20.73 -8.78 13.38
N THR A 138 19.75 -9.34 14.09
CA THR A 138 18.33 -9.20 13.76
C THR A 138 18.04 -7.72 13.56
N SER A 139 17.86 -7.28 12.31
CA SER A 139 17.49 -5.90 12.03
C SER A 139 16.19 -5.61 12.77
N SER A 140 16.21 -4.62 13.66
CA SER A 140 15.08 -4.26 14.54
C SER A 140 13.93 -3.59 13.79
N TYR A 141 13.99 -3.53 12.45
CA TYR A 141 13.01 -2.90 11.60
C TYR A 141 12.63 -3.78 10.43
N GLN A 142 11.43 -3.53 9.90
CA GLN A 142 10.87 -4.30 8.81
C GLN A 142 10.08 -3.41 7.86
N SER A 143 10.15 -3.72 6.58
CA SER A 143 9.44 -2.98 5.54
C SER A 143 8.29 -3.82 4.95
N VAL A 144 7.24 -3.13 4.52
CA VAL A 144 6.20 -3.67 3.64
C VAL A 144 6.13 -2.79 2.40
N PHE A 145 6.40 -3.38 1.24
CA PHE A 145 6.13 -2.76 -0.04
C PHE A 145 4.67 -3.00 -0.43
N VAL A 146 3.98 -1.94 -0.80
CA VAL A 146 2.57 -1.91 -1.17
C VAL A 146 2.45 -1.44 -2.61
N PRO A 147 2.30 -2.37 -3.57
CA PRO A 147 1.92 -2.06 -4.94
C PRO A 147 0.62 -1.25 -4.99
N TRP A 148 0.44 -0.41 -6.02
CA TRP A 148 -0.76 0.42 -6.15
C TRP A 148 -2.07 -0.39 -6.22
N ASP A 149 -2.04 -1.56 -6.88
CA ASP A 149 -3.19 -2.45 -7.04
C ASP A 149 -3.56 -3.23 -5.76
N HIS A 150 -2.75 -3.14 -4.70
CA HIS A 150 -3.06 -3.74 -3.40
C HIS A 150 -3.91 -2.84 -2.49
N PHE A 151 -4.06 -1.55 -2.83
CA PHE A 151 -4.94 -0.66 -2.08
C PHE A 151 -6.41 -0.96 -2.39
N LYS A 152 -7.20 -1.15 -1.33
CA LYS A 152 -8.63 -1.44 -1.41
C LYS A 152 -9.42 -0.14 -1.35
N PRO A 153 -10.28 0.16 -2.34
CA PRO A 153 -11.10 1.36 -2.31
C PRO A 153 -12.28 1.18 -1.36
N THR A 154 -12.43 2.09 -0.42
CA THR A 154 -13.55 2.11 0.52
C THR A 154 -14.25 3.47 0.51
N TYR A 155 -15.55 3.46 0.80
CA TYR A 155 -16.32 4.66 1.11
C TYR A 155 -16.96 4.48 2.49
N ARG A 156 -16.52 5.30 3.45
CA ARG A 156 -16.94 5.20 4.86
C ARG A 156 -16.76 3.78 5.43
N GLY A 157 -15.62 3.14 5.13
CA GLY A 157 -15.25 1.81 5.62
C GLY A 157 -15.93 0.64 4.91
N LYS A 158 -16.71 0.89 3.84
CA LYS A 158 -17.30 -0.16 3.00
C LYS A 158 -16.56 -0.25 1.67
N LEU A 159 -16.25 -1.48 1.23
CA LEU A 159 -15.61 -1.72 -0.07
C LEU A 159 -16.45 -1.12 -1.21
N VAL A 160 -15.79 -0.47 -2.15
CA VAL A 160 -16.39 0.03 -3.40
C VAL A 160 -16.15 -1.01 -4.48
N ASN A 161 -17.22 -1.59 -5.03
CA ASN A 161 -17.11 -2.68 -6.02
C ASN A 161 -16.70 -2.20 -7.41
N THR A 162 -17.06 -0.97 -7.77
CA THR A 162 -16.76 -0.36 -9.08
C THR A 162 -16.08 1.00 -8.88
N PRO A 163 -14.86 1.02 -8.32
CA PRO A 163 -14.13 2.25 -8.07
C PRO A 163 -13.68 2.87 -9.39
N LYS A 164 -13.63 4.20 -9.47
CA LYS A 164 -12.70 4.84 -10.40
C LYS A 164 -11.28 4.40 -9.99
N SER A 165 -10.36 4.21 -10.93
CA SER A 165 -8.97 3.89 -10.58
C SER A 165 -8.33 5.00 -9.73
N LEU A 166 -7.41 4.62 -8.83
CA LEU A 166 -6.60 5.56 -8.05
C LEU A 166 -5.82 6.48 -8.99
N ASP A 167 -6.07 7.78 -8.90
CA ASP A 167 -5.38 8.79 -9.70
C ASP A 167 -4.01 9.13 -9.08
N LEU A 168 -2.99 8.37 -9.51
CA LEU A 168 -1.61 8.55 -9.06
C LEU A 168 -1.02 9.91 -9.45
N SER A 169 -1.57 10.60 -10.44
CA SER A 169 -1.08 11.92 -10.86
C SER A 169 -1.44 13.02 -9.84
N ASN A 170 -2.42 12.75 -8.98
CA ASN A 170 -3.08 13.75 -8.15
C ASN A 170 -3.39 13.24 -6.74
N ILE A 171 -2.45 12.53 -6.10
CA ILE A 171 -2.61 12.15 -4.69
C ILE A 171 -2.70 13.42 -3.85
N LYS A 172 -3.75 13.53 -3.03
CA LYS A 172 -4.08 14.71 -2.21
C LYS A 172 -3.76 14.51 -0.74
N ARG A 173 -3.88 13.28 -0.23
CA ARG A 173 -3.79 13.02 1.20
C ARG A 173 -3.21 11.64 1.50
N VAL A 174 -2.44 11.60 2.57
CA VAL A 174 -1.90 10.38 3.16
C VAL A 174 -2.31 10.33 4.63
N SER A 175 -2.77 9.17 5.10
CA SER A 175 -3.12 8.97 6.51
C SER A 175 -2.58 7.65 7.05
N ILE A 176 -2.28 7.65 8.35
CA ILE A 176 -2.04 6.44 9.14
C ILE A 176 -3.18 6.35 10.15
N MET A 177 -3.85 5.21 10.19
CA MET A 177 -5.02 4.98 11.00
C MET A 177 -4.88 3.69 11.80
N ILE A 178 -5.48 3.68 12.98
CA ILE A 178 -5.87 2.45 13.68
C ILE A 178 -7.40 2.44 13.78
N ARG A 179 -8.01 1.26 13.61
CA ARG A 179 -9.48 1.09 13.72
C ARG A 179 -9.83 -0.17 14.48
N SER A 180 -11.03 -0.21 15.03
CA SER A 180 -11.46 -1.32 15.90
C SER A 180 -11.69 -2.64 15.17
N PHE A 181 -11.91 -2.60 13.85
CA PHE A 181 -12.45 -3.73 13.08
C PHE A 181 -13.70 -4.34 13.74
N PHE A 182 -14.56 -3.48 14.32
CA PHE A 182 -15.76 -3.89 15.05
C PHE A 182 -15.47 -4.79 16.26
N GLY A 183 -14.40 -4.48 16.99
CA GLY A 183 -14.08 -5.10 18.29
C GLY A 183 -12.88 -6.04 18.28
N SER A 184 -12.19 -6.20 17.15
CA SER A 184 -10.97 -7.02 17.08
C SER A 184 -9.75 -6.38 17.76
N GLN A 185 -9.72 -5.05 17.91
CA GLN A 185 -8.67 -4.33 18.62
C GLN A 185 -9.21 -3.07 19.32
N HIS A 186 -8.67 -2.75 20.49
CA HIS A 186 -9.04 -1.61 21.34
C HIS A 186 -7.94 -1.32 22.37
N GLY A 187 -8.05 -0.21 23.09
CA GLY A 187 -7.09 0.19 24.12
C GLY A 187 -5.93 1.00 23.57
N ASP A 188 -4.84 1.05 24.33
CA ASP A 188 -3.67 1.83 23.94
C ASP A 188 -2.96 1.20 22.74
N PHE A 189 -2.51 2.05 21.83
CA PHE A 189 -1.79 1.63 20.63
C PHE A 189 -0.56 2.49 20.38
N HIS A 190 0.42 1.91 19.71
CA HIS A 190 1.60 2.60 19.23
C HIS A 190 2.33 1.86 18.10
N VAL A 191 2.77 2.62 17.09
CA VAL A 191 3.68 2.15 16.03
C VAL A 191 4.75 3.20 15.77
N ARG A 192 6.00 2.75 15.69
CA ARG A 192 7.12 3.59 15.32
C ARG A 192 7.44 3.41 13.83
N VAL A 193 6.99 4.37 13.04
CA VAL A 193 7.20 4.40 11.58
C VAL A 193 8.52 5.09 11.27
N LEU A 194 9.46 4.33 10.74
CA LEU A 194 10.77 4.83 10.32
C LEU A 194 10.65 5.66 9.05
N SER A 195 9.96 5.12 8.04
CA SER A 195 9.80 5.76 6.74
C SER A 195 8.49 5.41 6.05
N LEU A 196 8.02 6.37 5.26
CA LEU A 196 6.95 6.23 4.29
C LEU A 196 7.43 6.85 2.97
N VAL A 197 7.73 6.01 1.98
CA VAL A 197 8.41 6.43 0.74
C VAL A 197 7.73 5.83 -0.48
N ALA A 198 7.66 6.60 -1.57
CA ALA A 198 7.28 6.07 -2.86
C ALA A 198 8.50 5.41 -3.51
N VAL A 199 8.33 4.19 -4.05
CA VAL A 199 9.43 3.39 -4.60
C VAL A 199 9.39 3.44 -6.12
N ALA A 200 10.49 3.78 -6.78
CA ALA A 200 10.55 3.93 -8.22
C ALA A 200 10.29 2.59 -8.94
N VAL A 201 9.70 2.65 -10.14
CA VAL A 201 9.65 1.47 -11.02
C VAL A 201 11.10 1.16 -11.43
N SER A 202 11.61 -0.02 -11.08
CA SER A 202 12.92 -0.43 -11.59
C SER A 202 12.83 -0.57 -13.10
N SER A 203 13.54 0.29 -13.83
CA SER A 203 13.65 0.17 -15.28
C SER A 203 14.53 -1.04 -15.59
N THR A 204 13.97 -2.24 -15.51
CA THR A 204 14.64 -3.42 -16.04
C THR A 204 14.54 -3.30 -17.56
N LYS A 205 15.58 -2.72 -18.17
CA LYS A 205 15.79 -2.77 -19.62
C LYS A 205 15.65 -4.23 -20.03
N PRO A 206 14.73 -4.61 -20.93
CA PRO A 206 14.60 -6.00 -21.32
C PRO A 206 15.96 -6.46 -21.84
N ALA A 207 16.52 -7.50 -21.20
CA ALA A 207 17.71 -8.15 -21.68
C ALA A 207 17.43 -8.55 -23.12
N ARG A 208 18.25 -8.03 -24.05
CA ARG A 208 18.19 -8.39 -25.47
C ARG A 208 18.43 -9.89 -25.54
N MET A 209 17.37 -10.68 -25.66
CA MET A 209 17.47 -12.11 -25.92
C MET A 209 18.35 -12.29 -27.16
N PRO A 210 19.44 -13.07 -27.10
CA PRO A 210 20.18 -13.40 -28.31
C PRO A 210 19.25 -14.23 -29.22
N SER A 211 19.04 -13.71 -30.42
CA SER A 211 18.39 -14.43 -31.51
C SER A 211 19.26 -15.61 -31.93
N THR A 212 18.90 -16.80 -31.46
CA THR A 212 19.30 -18.08 -32.06
C THR A 212 18.03 -18.55 -32.79
N VAL A 213 17.97 -18.71 -34.11
CA VAL A 213 18.50 -19.78 -34.98
C VAL A 213 18.15 -19.26 -36.42
N ALA A 214 18.97 -19.34 -37.46
CA ALA A 214 19.21 -20.55 -38.24
C ALA A 214 20.31 -20.33 -39.27
N GLY A 215 21.26 -21.25 -39.34
CA GLY A 215 22.07 -21.45 -40.52
C GLY A 215 21.21 -22.03 -41.65
N ASN A 216 21.46 -21.57 -42.87
CA ASN A 216 21.03 -22.26 -44.08
C ASN A 216 22.24 -22.31 -45.03
N ALA A 217 22.84 -23.49 -45.14
CA ALA A 217 23.72 -23.87 -46.23
C ALA A 217 23.30 -25.27 -46.72
N SER A 218 22.62 -25.26 -47.87
CA SER A 218 22.65 -26.23 -48.97
C SER A 218 23.00 -27.70 -48.73
N GLY A 219 22.15 -28.61 -49.24
CA GLY A 219 22.62 -29.93 -49.70
C GLY A 219 21.53 -30.99 -49.80
N HIS A 220 21.24 -31.45 -51.02
CA HIS A 220 20.33 -32.53 -51.38
C HIS A 220 20.59 -33.88 -50.69
N GLN A 221 19.52 -34.64 -50.39
CA GLN A 221 19.35 -36.01 -50.92
C GLN A 221 17.95 -36.59 -50.65
N LYS A 222 17.55 -37.47 -51.57
CA LYS A 222 16.26 -38.15 -51.75
C LYS A 222 16.08 -39.35 -50.82
N ASP A 223 14.83 -39.67 -50.48
CA ASP A 223 14.04 -40.83 -50.97
C ASP A 223 13.05 -41.39 -49.92
N ALA A 224 11.89 -41.84 -50.44
CA ALA A 224 10.95 -42.86 -49.94
C ALA A 224 10.20 -42.61 -48.60
N GLN A 225 8.97 -43.07 -48.34
CA GLN A 225 7.84 -43.64 -49.10
C GLN A 225 6.68 -43.80 -48.08
N VAL A 226 5.45 -43.41 -48.46
CA VAL A 226 4.10 -43.96 -48.11
C VAL A 226 3.76 -44.31 -46.65
N ALA A 227 2.69 -43.70 -46.11
CA ALA A 227 1.44 -44.40 -45.77
C ALA A 227 0.32 -43.48 -45.22
N THR A 228 -0.86 -43.74 -45.76
CA THR A 228 -2.21 -43.22 -45.60
C THR A 228 -2.79 -43.38 -44.18
N THR A 229 -3.61 -42.42 -43.70
CA THR A 229 -5.05 -42.64 -43.42
C THR A 229 -5.74 -41.37 -42.92
N ALA A 230 -6.91 -41.12 -43.50
CA ALA A 230 -7.88 -40.11 -43.13
C ALA A 230 -8.88 -40.67 -42.12
N ALA A 231 -9.49 -39.82 -41.29
CA ALA A 231 -10.94 -39.82 -41.07
C ALA A 231 -11.39 -38.57 -40.31
N VAL A 232 -12.41 -37.96 -40.89
CA VAL A 232 -13.28 -36.88 -40.40
C VAL A 232 -14.35 -37.45 -39.47
N SER A 233 -14.71 -36.71 -38.41
CA SER A 233 -16.09 -36.43 -37.97
C SER A 233 -16.00 -35.58 -36.68
N GLY A 234 -16.69 -34.46 -36.45
CA GLY A 234 -17.94 -33.99 -37.03
C GLY A 234 -18.94 -33.71 -35.91
N ASN A 235 -19.04 -32.42 -35.53
CA ASN A 235 -20.17 -31.71 -34.90
C ASN A 235 -20.69 -32.07 -33.49
N GLY A 236 -20.88 -30.99 -32.70
CA GLY A 236 -22.26 -30.54 -32.43
C GLY A 236 -22.69 -30.36 -30.97
N ARG A 237 -22.63 -29.10 -30.51
CA ARG A 237 -23.49 -28.41 -29.52
C ARG A 237 -24.68 -29.19 -28.90
N ARG A 238 -24.90 -28.99 -27.59
CA ARG A 238 -26.03 -28.17 -27.09
C ARG A 238 -25.99 -27.91 -25.59
N ASP A 239 -26.52 -26.74 -25.26
CA ASP A 239 -26.74 -26.13 -23.96
C ASP A 239 -27.93 -26.74 -23.19
N GLY A 240 -27.98 -26.45 -21.88
CA GLY A 240 -29.22 -26.19 -21.15
C GLY A 240 -29.64 -27.25 -20.13
N GLU A 241 -29.30 -27.03 -18.85
CA GLU A 241 -30.24 -26.74 -17.76
C GLU A 241 -29.50 -26.09 -16.59
#